data_AF-A0A9X2C2V2-F1
#
_entry.id   AF-A0A9X2C2V2-F1
#
_cell.length_a   1.000
_cell.length_b   1.000
_cell.length_c   1.000
_cell.angle_alpha   90.00
_cell.angle_beta   90.00
_cell.angle_gamma   90.00
#
_symmetry.space_group_name_H-M   'P 1'
#
loop_
_entity.id
_entity.type
_entity.pdbx_description
1 polymer ?
#
loop_
_entity_poly.entity_id
_entity_poly.type
_entity_poly.pdbx_seq_one_letter_code
_entity_poly.pdbx_strand_id
1 'polypeptide(L)'
;MPKQRNEMSSKDIKKAANTFANLHKDEVGRMLSLALDGQEQVFATSSPVGGVASPTNPWPTYLAEFAPKLPWLGMTQGVPTRPFSTCAEAHVWMELMGRGKNPRSYTLVSFNGDGIIASPCANCAKWVERAFGGVYKETPAYEGRTRQLPN
;
A
#
# COMPACT_ATOMS: atom_id res chain seq x y z
N MET A 1 27.17 4.50 -15.02
CA MET A 1 26.14 5.55 -15.23
C MET A 1 24.91 5.16 -14.42
N PRO A 2 24.47 5.94 -13.41
CA PRO A 2 23.23 5.64 -12.73
C PRO A 2 22.07 6.02 -13.66
N LYS A 3 21.19 5.06 -13.97
CA LYS A 3 19.95 5.31 -14.71
C LYS A 3 19.14 6.35 -13.93
N GLN A 4 18.84 7.49 -14.55
CA GLN A 4 17.90 8.45 -14.00
C GLN A 4 16.61 7.71 -13.66
N ARG A 5 16.21 7.74 -12.38
CA ARG A 5 14.87 7.35 -11.97
C ARG A 5 13.92 8.24 -12.78
N ASN A 6 12.99 7.64 -13.53
CA ASN A 6 11.85 8.38 -14.05
C ASN A 6 11.00 8.78 -12.83
N GLU A 7 11.33 9.92 -12.23
CA GLU A 7 10.54 10.49 -11.14
C GLU A 7 9.23 11.01 -11.73
N MET A 8 8.14 10.31 -11.46
CA MET A 8 6.81 10.77 -11.81
C MET A 8 6.53 12.09 -11.08
N SER A 9 5.94 13.06 -11.79
CA SER A 9 5.50 14.29 -11.13
C SER A 9 4.34 14.00 -10.17
N SER A 10 4.19 14.81 -9.11
CA SER A 10 3.05 14.71 -8.19
C SER A 10 1.70 14.81 -8.92
N LYS A 11 1.64 15.59 -10.01
CA LYS A 11 0.44 15.73 -10.85
C LYS A 11 0.11 14.42 -11.57
N ASP A 12 1.11 13.71 -12.09
CA ASP A 12 0.91 12.44 -12.79
C ASP A 12 0.54 11.32 -11.82
N ILE A 13 1.17 11.29 -10.65
CA ILE A 13 0.83 10.35 -9.57
C ILE A 13 -0.62 10.55 -9.14
N LYS A 14 -1.03 11.80 -8.86
CA LYS A 14 -2.41 12.14 -8.50
C LYS A 14 -3.41 11.71 -9.57
N LYS A 15 -3.09 11.99 -10.84
CA LYS A 15 -3.97 11.63 -11.97
C LYS A 15 -4.16 10.11 -12.04
N ALA A 16 -3.07 9.35 -11.99
CA ALA A 16 -3.12 7.89 -12.02
C ALA A 16 -3.89 7.32 -10.82
N ALA A 17 -3.63 7.84 -9.61
CA ALA A 17 -4.32 7.46 -8.39
C ALA A 17 -5.83 7.72 -8.45
N ASN A 18 -6.26 8.88 -8.96
CA ASN A 18 -7.68 9.20 -9.10
C ASN A 18 -8.36 8.35 -10.18
N THR A 19 -7.68 8.08 -11.31
CA THR A 19 -8.19 7.14 -12.32
C THR A 19 -8.40 5.76 -11.71
N PHE A 20 -7.43 5.28 -10.92
CA PHE A 20 -7.53 4.02 -10.21
C PHE A 20 -8.72 4.00 -9.22
N ALA A 21 -8.83 5.00 -8.34
CA ALA A 21 -9.92 5.08 -7.38
C ALA A 21 -11.31 5.04 -8.05
N ASN A 22 -11.47 5.72 -9.18
CA ASN A 22 -12.72 5.71 -9.95
C ASN A 22 -13.04 4.34 -10.58
N LEU A 23 -12.02 3.61 -11.04
CA LEU A 23 -12.19 2.26 -11.60
C LEU A 23 -12.58 1.23 -10.53
N HIS A 24 -12.13 1.44 -9.29
CA HIS A 24 -12.37 0.55 -8.15
C HIS A 24 -13.43 1.08 -7.18
N LYS A 25 -14.32 1.95 -7.66
CA LYS A 25 -15.44 2.50 -6.86
C LYS A 25 -16.38 1.43 -6.30
N ASP A 26 -16.41 0.24 -6.91
CA ASP A 26 -17.25 -0.86 -6.43
C ASP A 26 -16.61 -1.59 -5.23
N GLU A 27 -15.35 -1.28 -4.89
CA GLU A 27 -14.66 -1.75 -3.67
C GLU A 27 -14.85 -0.81 -2.46
N VAL A 28 -15.82 0.11 -2.55
CA VAL A 28 -16.21 1.02 -1.45
C VAL A 28 -16.43 0.24 -0.16
N GLY A 29 -15.84 0.76 0.92
CA GLY A 29 -15.80 0.11 2.24
C GLY A 29 -14.49 -0.62 2.55
N ARG A 30 -13.59 -0.78 1.57
CA ARG A 30 -12.22 -1.31 1.79
C ARG A 30 -11.18 -0.21 1.60
N MET A 31 -10.13 -0.24 2.41
CA MET A 31 -8.96 0.62 2.17
C MET A 31 -8.20 0.08 0.95
N LEU A 32 -7.68 0.96 0.11
CA LEU A 32 -6.95 0.58 -1.11
C LEU A 32 -5.50 1.06 -1.03
N SER A 33 -4.61 0.40 -1.76
CA SER A 33 -3.25 0.89 -1.98
C SER A 33 -2.78 0.57 -3.38
N LEU A 34 -1.95 1.46 -3.92
CA LEU A 34 -1.46 1.45 -5.29
C LEU A 34 0.04 1.78 -5.28
N ALA A 35 0.86 0.99 -5.96
CA ALA A 35 2.26 1.27 -6.23
C ALA A 35 2.45 1.59 -7.72
N LEU A 36 3.19 2.66 -8.00
CA LEU A 36 3.41 3.21 -9.33
C LEU A 36 4.90 3.49 -9.55
N ASP A 37 5.46 3.10 -10.71
CA ASP A 37 6.84 3.46 -11.12
C ASP A 37 6.89 4.25 -12.45
N GLY A 38 5.72 4.62 -12.98
CA GLY A 38 5.56 5.31 -14.26
C GLY A 38 5.37 4.38 -15.47
N GLN A 39 5.58 3.07 -15.31
CA GLN A 39 5.37 2.06 -16.36
C GLN A 39 4.35 1.00 -15.93
N GLU A 40 4.45 0.54 -14.68
CA GLU A 40 3.62 -0.49 -14.10
C GLU A 40 2.80 0.04 -12.92
N GLN A 41 1.65 -0.60 -12.70
CA GLN A 41 0.77 -0.32 -11.58
C GLN A 41 0.46 -1.63 -10.85
N VAL A 42 0.62 -1.64 -9.54
CA VAL A 42 0.30 -2.78 -8.68
C VAL A 42 -0.61 -2.29 -7.56
N PHE A 43 -1.78 -2.90 -7.40
CA PHE A 43 -2.73 -2.49 -6.38
C PHE A 43 -3.19 -3.66 -5.53
N ALA A 44 -3.67 -3.34 -4.34
CA ALA A 44 -4.33 -4.30 -3.47
C ALA A 44 -5.34 -3.60 -2.56
N THR A 45 -6.24 -4.40 -1.99
CA THR A 45 -7.31 -3.93 -1.11
C THR A 45 -7.13 -4.52 0.27
N SER A 46 -7.56 -3.80 1.31
CA SER A 46 -7.46 -4.29 2.68
C SER A 46 -8.47 -5.42 2.86
N SER A 47 -7.98 -6.59 3.27
CA SER A 47 -8.82 -7.77 3.45
C SER A 47 -8.23 -8.66 4.55
N PRO A 48 -9.07 -9.32 5.36
CA PRO A 48 -8.62 -10.35 6.29
C PRO A 48 -8.15 -11.58 5.52
N VAL A 49 -6.88 -11.58 5.09
CA VAL A 49 -6.02 -12.74 4.72
C VAL A 49 -6.58 -13.77 3.70
N GLY A 50 -7.79 -13.60 3.16
CA GLY A 50 -8.44 -14.51 2.22
C GLY A 50 -8.57 -13.97 0.78
N GLY A 51 -8.15 -12.74 0.53
CA GLY A 51 -8.17 -12.19 -0.82
C GLY A 51 -7.63 -10.78 -0.83
N VAL A 52 -6.31 -10.62 -0.99
CA VAL A 52 -5.67 -10.24 -2.26
C VAL A 52 -4.17 -10.49 -2.13
N ALA A 53 -3.67 -11.47 -2.88
CA ALA A 53 -2.36 -11.43 -3.54
C ALA A 53 -2.51 -12.28 -4.80
N SER A 54 -1.97 -11.81 -5.92
CA SER A 54 -2.07 -12.29 -7.31
C SER A 54 -2.91 -13.56 -7.63
N PRO A 55 -3.60 -13.63 -8.78
CA PRO A 55 -4.17 -14.89 -9.29
C PRO A 55 -3.14 -16.04 -9.43
N THR A 56 -1.84 -15.75 -9.42
CA THR A 56 -0.77 -16.77 -9.54
C THR A 56 -0.31 -17.38 -8.22
N ASN A 57 -0.41 -16.67 -7.09
CA ASN A 57 0.04 -17.16 -5.78
C ASN A 57 -0.73 -16.44 -4.66
N PRO A 58 -1.41 -17.18 -3.76
CA PRO A 58 -2.21 -16.58 -2.72
C PRO A 58 -1.34 -15.96 -1.60
N TRP A 59 -1.90 -14.98 -0.91
CA TRP A 59 -1.24 -14.21 0.16
C TRP A 59 -0.49 -15.07 1.21
N PRO A 60 -1.04 -16.20 1.73
CA PRO A 60 -0.33 -17.04 2.69
C PRO A 60 0.98 -17.62 2.15
N THR A 61 1.02 -17.99 0.87
CA THR A 61 2.21 -18.52 0.21
C THR A 61 3.30 -17.45 0.15
N TYR A 62 2.96 -16.25 -0.30
CA TYR A 62 3.92 -15.13 -0.30
C TYR A 62 4.36 -14.75 1.11
N LEU A 63 3.49 -14.82 2.11
CA LEU A 63 3.84 -14.47 3.47
C LEU A 63 4.86 -15.46 4.04
N ALA A 64 4.70 -16.75 3.74
CA ALA A 64 5.66 -17.78 4.12
C ALA A 64 7.01 -17.58 3.41
N GLU A 65 6.99 -17.27 2.11
CA GLU A 65 8.20 -17.08 1.32
C GLU A 65 8.98 -15.81 1.73
N PHE A 66 8.28 -14.70 1.96
CA PHE A 66 8.87 -13.40 2.25
C PHE A 66 8.90 -13.01 3.72
N ALA A 67 8.45 -13.88 4.63
CA ALA A 67 8.49 -13.71 6.08
C ALA A 67 9.81 -13.08 6.60
N PRO A 68 11.01 -13.56 6.22
CA PRO A 68 12.27 -13.01 6.72
C PRO A 68 12.62 -11.63 6.12
N LYS A 69 11.92 -11.20 5.06
CA LYS A 69 12.18 -9.93 4.35
C LYS A 69 11.10 -8.88 4.63
N LEU A 70 10.09 -9.20 5.43
CA LEU A 70 8.98 -8.28 5.68
C LEU A 70 9.52 -6.96 6.27
N PRO A 71 9.14 -5.81 5.72
CA PRO A 71 9.66 -4.53 6.18
C PRO A 71 9.18 -4.21 7.59
N TRP A 72 8.09 -4.82 8.07
CA TRP A 72 7.56 -4.70 9.44
C TRP A 72 7.99 -5.86 10.37
N LEU A 73 8.95 -6.69 9.97
CA LEU A 73 9.45 -7.78 10.83
C LEU A 73 10.00 -7.22 12.14
N GLY A 74 9.63 -7.85 13.27
CA GLY A 74 10.05 -7.44 14.61
C GLY A 74 9.41 -6.15 15.13
N MET A 75 8.44 -5.58 14.42
CA MET A 75 7.82 -4.31 14.83
C MET A 75 6.59 -4.51 15.71
N THR A 76 6.48 -3.66 16.73
CA THR A 76 5.27 -3.56 17.54
C THR A 76 4.15 -2.89 16.74
N GLN A 77 2.98 -3.51 16.70
CA GLN A 77 1.78 -2.94 16.10
C GLN A 77 1.41 -1.63 16.83
N GLY A 78 1.08 -0.60 16.06
CA GLY A 78 0.46 0.62 16.57
C GLY A 78 -1.04 0.48 16.82
N VAL A 79 -1.72 -0.44 16.12
CA VAL A 79 -3.12 -0.82 16.34
C VAL A 79 -3.18 -2.30 16.72
N PRO A 80 -3.35 -2.66 18.00
CA PRO A 80 -3.25 -4.05 18.47
C PRO A 80 -4.29 -5.01 17.88
N THR A 81 -5.45 -4.50 17.46
CA THR A 81 -6.53 -5.29 16.89
C THR A 81 -6.39 -5.52 15.38
N ARG A 82 -5.38 -4.92 14.74
CA ARG A 82 -5.20 -4.97 13.29
C ARG A 82 -3.79 -5.39 12.92
N PRO A 83 -3.56 -6.65 12.52
CA PRO A 83 -2.25 -7.09 12.04
C PRO A 83 -1.80 -6.32 10.80
N PHE A 84 -0.48 -6.11 10.63
CA PHE A 84 0.10 -5.52 9.42
C PHE A 84 -0.37 -6.24 8.15
N SER A 85 -0.52 -7.56 8.22
CA SER A 85 -0.96 -8.44 7.12
C SER A 85 -2.40 -8.21 6.63
N THR A 86 -3.18 -7.33 7.27
CA THR A 86 -4.54 -6.96 6.84
C THR A 86 -4.58 -5.62 6.09
N CYS A 87 -3.43 -4.95 5.97
CA CYS A 87 -3.33 -3.64 5.38
C CYS A 87 -3.02 -3.73 3.88
N ALA A 88 -3.66 -2.90 3.08
CA ALA A 88 -3.50 -2.89 1.62
C ALA A 88 -2.04 -2.60 1.22
N GLU A 89 -1.32 -1.78 1.99
CA GLU A 89 0.09 -1.46 1.77
C GLU A 89 0.97 -2.71 1.89
N ALA A 90 0.68 -3.57 2.88
CA ALA A 90 1.37 -4.84 3.04
C ALA A 90 1.10 -5.77 1.84
N HIS A 91 -0.15 -5.77 1.36
CA HIS A 91 -0.61 -6.50 0.18
C HIS A 91 0.16 -6.12 -1.08
N VAL A 92 0.25 -4.81 -1.36
CA VAL A 92 1.05 -4.27 -2.47
C VAL A 92 2.53 -4.64 -2.33
N TRP A 93 3.11 -4.56 -1.13
CA TRP A 93 4.53 -4.87 -0.94
C TRP A 93 4.85 -6.34 -1.25
N MET A 94 4.05 -7.30 -0.75
CA MET A 94 4.30 -8.72 -1.04
C MET A 94 4.03 -9.05 -2.50
N GLU A 95 3.04 -8.42 -3.13
CA GLU A 95 2.77 -8.60 -4.57
C GLU A 95 3.98 -8.17 -5.42
N LEU A 96 4.58 -7.02 -5.12
CA LEU A 96 5.79 -6.56 -5.81
C LEU A 96 6.95 -7.55 -5.63
N MET A 97 7.18 -8.01 -4.40
CA MET A 97 8.21 -9.01 -4.11
C MET A 97 7.96 -10.34 -4.83
N GLY A 98 6.71 -10.80 -4.86
CA GLY A 98 6.29 -12.02 -5.58
C GLY A 98 6.47 -11.93 -7.10
N ARG A 99 6.38 -10.72 -7.67
CA ARG A 99 6.71 -10.44 -9.08
C ARG A 99 8.21 -10.25 -9.33
N GLY A 100 9.07 -10.43 -8.32
CA GLY A 100 10.51 -10.17 -8.42
C GLY A 100 10.86 -8.69 -8.61
N LYS A 101 9.93 -7.79 -8.28
CA LYS A 101 10.11 -6.33 -8.40
C LYS A 101 10.67 -5.78 -7.09
N ASN A 102 11.46 -4.70 -7.19
CA ASN A 102 11.97 -4.00 -6.01
C ASN A 102 10.96 -2.92 -5.59
N PRO A 103 10.32 -3.01 -4.39
CA PRO A 103 9.36 -2.01 -3.94
C PRO A 103 9.96 -0.59 -3.81
N ARG A 104 11.28 -0.49 -3.63
CA ARG A 104 11.99 0.81 -3.66
C ARG A 104 11.97 1.50 -5.02
N SER A 105 11.57 0.84 -6.10
CA SER A 105 11.39 1.49 -7.40
C SER A 105 10.03 2.17 -7.56
N TYR A 106 9.09 1.96 -6.62
CA TYR A 106 7.71 2.41 -6.73
C TYR A 106 7.39 3.51 -5.72
N THR A 107 6.48 4.40 -6.11
CA THR A 107 5.79 5.33 -5.21
C THR A 107 4.49 4.69 -4.74
N LEU A 108 4.31 4.61 -3.42
CA LEU A 108 3.08 4.12 -2.81
C LEU A 108 2.05 5.25 -2.69
N VAL A 109 0.80 4.96 -3.04
CA VAL A 109 -0.38 5.78 -2.80
C VAL A 109 -1.38 4.94 -1.99
N SER A 110 -1.90 5.50 -0.91
CA SER A 110 -2.92 4.85 -0.08
C SER A 110 -4.25 5.59 -0.19
N PHE A 111 -5.35 4.87 -0.03
CA PHE A 111 -6.71 5.42 -0.10
C PHE A 111 -7.53 4.98 1.11
N ASN A 112 -8.46 5.83 1.53
CA ASN A 112 -9.45 5.46 2.54
C ASN A 112 -10.58 4.59 1.93
N GLY A 113 -11.57 4.21 2.75
CA GLY A 113 -12.72 3.40 2.32
C GLY A 113 -13.65 4.09 1.32
N ASP A 114 -13.51 5.41 1.14
CA ASP A 114 -14.24 6.22 0.17
C ASP A 114 -13.47 6.40 -1.15
N GLY A 115 -12.29 5.77 -1.29
CA GLY A 115 -11.43 5.92 -2.46
C GLY A 115 -10.68 7.26 -2.53
N ILE A 116 -10.62 8.01 -1.43
CA ILE A 116 -9.89 9.28 -1.34
C ILE A 116 -8.44 9.02 -0.95
N ILE A 117 -7.49 9.69 -1.61
CA ILE A 117 -6.06 9.59 -1.27
C ILE A 117 -5.84 10.00 0.18
N ALA A 118 -5.33 9.06 0.97
CA ALA A 118 -5.17 9.19 2.41
C ALA A 118 -3.78 8.73 2.85
N SER A 119 -3.34 9.22 4.00
CA SER A 119 -2.13 8.69 4.63
C SER A 119 -2.33 7.22 5.06
N PRO A 120 -1.26 6.40 5.03
CA PRO A 120 -1.29 5.05 5.58
C PRO A 120 -1.74 5.01 7.04
N CYS A 121 -2.33 3.90 7.47
CA CYS A 121 -2.74 3.74 8.87
C CYS A 121 -1.54 3.74 9.84
N ALA A 122 -1.79 3.90 11.15
CA ALA A 122 -0.75 3.97 12.18
C ALA A 122 0.22 2.76 12.22
N ASN A 123 -0.20 1.60 11.72
CA ASN A 123 0.70 0.47 11.50
C ASN A 123 1.60 0.72 10.29
N CYS A 124 1.01 0.99 9.13
CA CYS A 124 1.73 1.13 7.87
C CYS A 124 2.67 2.33 7.84
N ALA A 125 2.29 3.43 8.50
CA ALA A 125 3.14 4.62 8.66
C ALA A 125 4.51 4.30 9.26
N LYS A 126 4.63 3.25 10.10
CA LYS A 126 5.91 2.86 10.72
C LYS A 126 6.94 2.29 9.73
N TRP A 127 6.53 1.89 8.52
CA TRP A 127 7.39 1.09 7.65
C TRP A 127 7.35 1.47 6.17
N VAL A 128 6.27 2.04 5.66
CA VAL A 128 6.11 2.29 4.22
C VAL A 128 7.20 3.19 3.63
N GLU A 129 7.64 4.23 4.35
CA GLU A 129 8.67 5.16 3.86
C GLU A 129 10.05 4.52 3.69
N ARG A 130 10.37 3.46 4.47
CA ARG A 130 11.62 2.70 4.28
C ARG A 130 11.49 1.56 3.27
N ALA A 131 10.26 1.17 2.92
CA ALA A 131 10.00 0.04 2.05
C ALA A 131 9.82 0.45 0.59
N PHE A 132 9.25 1.63 0.34
CA PHE A 132 9.00 2.16 -0.99
C PHE A 132 10.00 3.26 -1.38
N GLY A 133 10.05 3.58 -2.68
CA GLY A 133 10.90 4.65 -3.21
C GLY A 133 10.38 6.04 -2.91
N GLY A 134 9.07 6.15 -2.66
CA GLY A 134 8.35 7.33 -2.23
C GLY A 134 6.97 6.96 -1.69
N VAL A 135 6.35 7.87 -0.94
CA VAL A 135 4.98 7.74 -0.47
C VAL A 135 4.26 9.05 -0.80
N TYR A 136 3.22 8.97 -1.63
CA TYR A 136 2.40 10.10 -1.99
C TYR A 136 1.26 10.27 -0.99
N LYS A 137 1.17 11.47 -0.39
CA LYS A 137 0.15 11.82 0.60
C LYS A 137 -0.41 13.19 0.25
N GLU A 138 -1.74 13.32 0.16
CA GLU A 138 -2.40 14.63 -0.02
C GLU A 138 -2.99 15.17 1.28
N THR A 139 -3.32 14.28 2.21
CA THR A 139 -3.81 14.64 3.53
C THR A 139 -2.67 14.46 4.54
N PRO A 140 -2.40 15.47 5.40
CA PRO A 140 -1.59 15.28 6.59
C PRO A 140 -2.39 14.44 7.58
N ALA A 141 -2.34 13.14 7.35
CA ALA A 141 -2.37 12.12 8.36
C ALA A 141 -3.72 11.70 9.03
N TYR A 142 -3.96 10.39 8.92
CA TYR A 142 -4.48 9.53 10.00
C TYR A 142 -3.42 9.31 11.11
N GLU A 143 -2.31 10.07 11.16
CA GLU A 143 -1.34 10.04 12.26
C GLU A 143 -2.06 10.54 13.52
N GLY A 144 -2.35 9.61 14.43
CA GLY A 144 -2.79 9.94 15.78
C GLY A 144 -4.29 10.14 16.00
N ARG A 145 -5.18 9.91 15.02
CA ARG A 145 -6.62 9.86 15.32
C ARG A 145 -7.04 8.48 15.82
N THR A 146 -7.03 8.34 17.15
CA THR A 146 -7.79 7.34 17.87
C THR A 146 -9.26 7.51 17.50
N ARG A 147 -9.79 6.60 16.65
CA ARG A 147 -11.20 6.52 16.21
C ARG A 147 -11.69 7.72 15.36
N GLN A 148 -12.05 7.45 14.11
CA GLN A 148 -13.26 8.09 13.57
C GLN A 148 -14.44 7.26 14.10
N LEU A 149 -15.10 7.77 15.12
CA LEU A 149 -16.51 7.47 15.37
C LEU A 149 -17.34 8.47 14.54
N PRO A 150 -18.55 8.08 14.13
CA PRO A 150 -19.32 8.74 13.07
C PRO A 150 -19.80 10.13 13.53
N ASN A 151 -20.03 11.01 12.56
CA ASN A 151 -21.08 12.02 12.74
C ASN A 151 -22.43 11.38 12.41
#